data_AF-A0A0V0HD33-F1
#
_entry.id   AF-A0A0V0HD33-F1
#
_cell.length_a   1.000
_cell.length_b   1.000
_cell.length_c   1.000
_cell.angle_alpha   90.00
_cell.angle_beta   90.00
_cell.angle_gamma   90.00
#
_symmetry.space_group_name_H-M   'P 1'
#
loop_
_entity.id
_entity.type
_entity.pdbx_description
1 polymer ?
#
loop_
_entity_poly.entity_id
_entity_poly.type
_entity_poly.pdbx_seq_one_letter_code
_entity_poly.pdbx_strand_id
1 'polypeptide(L)'
;MTRIDDAVRRILRVKFTLGLFENPLADYKLVKHVGSQAHRELAREAVRKSLVLLKNGANANGPMLPLPKKASRILVAGSHANNLGYQCGGWTITWQGVEGNNVTIGTTILDAITASVDSNTEVVYSESPTTEFLKSNNFSYSIVVVGELPYAETAGDSMNLTITKGGIDTMSNVCGNTKCVVVLISGRPLVVQPYLSNIDALVAAWLPGSEGQGVADVLFGDYEFRGKLSRTWFKNVDQLPMNVGDKNYDHFILWIWAHYN
;
A
#
# COMPACT_ATOMS: atom_id res chain seq x y z
N MET A 1 -35.16 16.37 32.91
CA MET A 1 -34.29 15.37 33.58
C MET A 1 -34.14 14.06 32.78
N THR A 2 -35.19 13.52 32.15
CA THR A 2 -35.15 12.23 31.41
C THR A 2 -34.05 12.07 30.36
N ARG A 3 -33.71 13.11 29.58
CA ARG A 3 -32.62 13.06 28.58
C ARG A 3 -31.25 12.86 29.22
N ILE A 4 -30.96 13.59 30.30
CA ILE A 4 -29.71 13.46 31.04
C ILE A 4 -29.64 12.07 31.69
N ASP A 5 -30.73 11.61 32.29
CA ASP A 5 -30.79 10.28 32.91
C ASP A 5 -30.56 9.16 31.89
N ASP A 6 -31.10 9.26 30.67
CA ASP A 6 -30.82 8.30 29.60
C ASP A 6 -29.35 8.34 29.16
N ALA A 7 -28.77 9.52 28.98
CA ALA A 7 -27.37 9.67 28.59
C ALA A 7 -26.42 9.08 29.65
N VAL A 8 -26.63 9.43 30.92
CA VAL A 8 -25.85 8.92 32.05
C VAL A 8 -26.04 7.40 32.19
N ARG A 9 -27.28 6.89 32.06
CA ARG A 9 -27.54 5.45 32.13
C ARG A 9 -26.75 4.68 31.06
N ARG A 10 -26.63 5.21 29.85
CA ARG A 10 -25.83 4.58 28.77
C ARG A 10 -24.34 4.56 29.10
N ILE A 11 -23.80 5.69 29.58
CA ILE A 11 -22.38 5.81 29.96
C ILE A 11 -22.05 4.85 31.11
N LEU A 12 -22.85 4.90 32.18
CA LEU A 12 -22.61 4.07 33.36
C LEU A 12 -22.78 2.58 33.05
N ARG A 13 -23.78 2.21 32.24
CA ARG A 13 -23.94 0.81 31.80
C ARG A 13 -22.66 0.27 31.18
N VAL A 14 -22.05 1.00 30.23
CA VAL A 14 -20.81 0.56 29.59
C VAL A 14 -19.67 0.46 30.62
N LYS A 15 -19.50 1.46 31.49
CA LYS A 15 -18.42 1.45 32.50
C LYS A 15 -18.56 0.27 33.47
N PHE A 16 -19.77 -0.04 33.93
CA PHE A 16 -20.01 -1.21 34.80
C PHE A 16 -19.86 -2.52 34.04
N THR A 17 -20.38 -2.65 32.82
CA THR A 17 -20.27 -3.89 32.02
C THR A 17 -18.83 -4.24 31.68
N LEU A 18 -17.96 -3.24 31.44
CA LEU A 18 -16.54 -3.45 31.17
C LEU A 18 -15.71 -3.71 32.43
N GLY A 19 -16.30 -3.62 33.63
CA GLY A 19 -15.57 -3.76 34.89
C GLY A 19 -14.61 -2.61 35.20
N LEU A 20 -14.86 -1.42 34.63
CA LEU A 20 -13.98 -0.25 34.80
C LEU A 20 -13.99 0.27 36.25
N PHE A 21 -15.04 -0.01 37.02
CA PHE A 21 -15.10 0.31 38.45
C PHE A 21 -14.23 -0.63 39.30
N GLU A 22 -14.09 -1.89 38.88
CA GLU A 22 -13.26 -2.90 39.56
C GLU A 22 -11.79 -2.78 39.16
N ASN A 23 -11.50 -2.49 37.88
CA ASN A 23 -10.14 -2.37 37.35
C ASN A 23 -9.93 -1.00 36.67
N PRO A 24 -9.86 0.10 37.44
CA PRO A 24 -9.75 1.45 36.88
C PRO A 24 -8.32 1.84 36.46
N LEU A 25 -7.31 1.07 36.88
CA LEU A 25 -5.89 1.34 36.62
C LEU A 25 -5.31 0.36 35.61
N ALA A 26 -4.26 0.79 34.90
CA ALA A 26 -3.59 -0.03 33.91
C ALA A 26 -2.83 -1.21 34.55
N ASP A 27 -2.85 -2.37 33.87
CA ASP A 27 -1.96 -3.49 34.18
C ASP A 27 -0.68 -3.39 33.34
N TYR A 28 0.42 -2.99 33.99
CA TYR A 28 1.73 -2.86 33.35
C TYR A 28 2.30 -4.18 32.80
N LYS A 29 1.79 -5.35 33.22
CA LYS A 29 2.19 -6.65 32.65
C LYS A 29 1.81 -6.77 31.16
N LEU A 30 0.87 -5.94 30.69
CA LEU A 30 0.39 -5.95 29.30
C LEU A 30 1.28 -5.16 28.34
N VAL A 31 2.22 -4.36 28.83
CA VAL A 31 3.13 -3.54 27.99
C VAL A 31 3.87 -4.40 26.96
N LYS A 32 4.21 -5.64 27.31
CA LYS A 32 4.87 -6.61 26.41
C LYS A 32 4.10 -6.91 25.12
N HIS A 33 2.79 -6.62 25.07
CA HIS A 33 1.98 -6.84 23.87
C HIS A 33 2.12 -5.70 22.84
N VAL A 34 2.54 -4.51 23.28
CA VAL A 34 2.73 -3.35 22.40
C VAL A 34 3.86 -3.64 21.42
N GLY A 35 3.52 -3.70 20.13
CA GLY A 35 4.49 -4.00 19.06
C GLY A 35 5.06 -5.42 19.08
N SER A 36 4.38 -6.36 19.76
CA SER A 36 4.83 -7.75 19.87
C SER A 36 4.94 -8.43 18.50
N GLN A 37 5.88 -9.38 18.38
CA GLN A 37 6.15 -10.08 17.13
C GLN A 37 4.91 -10.82 16.59
N ALA A 38 4.11 -11.43 17.47
CA ALA A 38 2.86 -12.10 17.06
C ALA A 38 1.85 -11.12 16.41
N HIS A 39 1.76 -9.87 16.88
CA HIS A 39 0.91 -8.85 16.26
C HIS A 39 1.50 -8.34 14.95
N ARG A 40 2.83 -8.27 14.84
CA ARG A 40 3.51 -7.93 13.58
C ARG A 40 3.32 -9.01 12.51
N GLU A 41 3.37 -10.28 12.89
CA GLU A 41 3.08 -11.39 11.97
C GLU A 41 1.63 -11.36 11.48
N LEU A 42 0.68 -11.07 12.38
CA LEU A 42 -0.71 -10.86 12.00
C LEU A 42 -0.88 -9.64 11.07
N ALA A 43 -0.17 -8.55 11.33
CA ALA A 43 -0.18 -7.37 10.46
C ALA A 43 0.43 -7.66 9.09
N ARG A 44 1.58 -8.37 9.01
CA ARG A 44 2.17 -8.85 7.75
C ARG A 44 1.18 -9.71 6.96
N GLU A 45 0.45 -10.60 7.63
CA GLU A 45 -0.61 -11.39 7.01
C GLU A 45 -1.75 -10.52 6.46
N ALA A 46 -2.19 -9.52 7.23
CA ALA A 46 -3.23 -8.59 6.81
C ALA A 46 -2.77 -7.77 5.58
N VAL A 47 -1.50 -7.33 5.56
CA VAL A 47 -0.90 -6.64 4.41
C VAL A 47 -0.99 -7.51 3.16
N ARG A 48 -0.41 -8.71 3.16
CA ARG A 48 -0.42 -9.56 1.95
C ARG A 48 -1.83 -9.89 1.45
N LYS A 49 -2.80 -10.03 2.35
CA LYS A 49 -4.21 -10.29 1.99
C LYS A 49 -4.97 -9.05 1.50
N SER A 50 -4.51 -7.84 1.82
CA SER A 50 -5.15 -6.60 1.38
C SER A 50 -4.76 -6.21 -0.05
N LEU A 51 -3.59 -6.64 -0.52
CA LEU A 51 -3.05 -6.25 -1.82
C LEU A 51 -3.92 -6.76 -2.97
N VAL A 52 -4.26 -5.85 -3.89
CA VAL A 52 -5.04 -6.16 -5.08
C VAL A 52 -4.18 -6.01 -6.33
N LEU A 53 -4.06 -7.10 -7.09
CA LEU A 53 -3.34 -7.11 -8.36
C LEU A 53 -4.25 -6.57 -9.48
N LEU A 54 -3.97 -5.36 -9.95
CA LEU A 54 -4.78 -4.66 -10.96
C LEU A 54 -4.32 -4.92 -12.38
N LYS A 55 -3.02 -5.19 -12.56
CA LYS A 55 -2.42 -5.54 -13.86
C LYS A 55 -1.25 -6.50 -13.63
N ASN A 56 -1.10 -7.49 -14.49
CA ASN A 56 0.04 -8.42 -14.46
C ASN A 56 0.45 -8.88 -15.86
N GLY A 57 1.01 -7.96 -16.64
CA GLY A 57 1.42 -8.15 -18.02
C GLY A 57 0.61 -7.30 -19.00
N ALA A 58 1.27 -6.85 -20.07
CA ALA A 58 0.66 -6.04 -21.12
C ALA A 58 0.43 -6.80 -22.44
N ASN A 59 1.26 -7.80 -22.80
CA ASN A 59 1.16 -8.63 -24.01
C ASN A 59 2.20 -9.78 -24.03
N ALA A 60 1.92 -10.84 -24.81
CA ALA A 60 2.74 -11.97 -25.36
C ALA A 60 3.82 -12.71 -24.53
N ASN A 61 4.49 -12.09 -23.55
CA ASN A 61 5.70 -12.63 -22.92
C ASN A 61 5.49 -13.19 -21.50
N GLY A 62 4.23 -13.46 -21.11
CA GLY A 62 3.88 -14.02 -19.81
C GLY A 62 3.68 -12.97 -18.70
N PRO A 63 3.30 -13.42 -17.49
CA PRO A 63 3.05 -12.54 -16.35
C PRO A 63 4.35 -11.91 -15.82
N MET A 64 4.25 -10.69 -15.26
CA MET A 64 5.37 -10.00 -14.62
C MET A 64 5.62 -10.48 -13.18
N LEU A 65 4.54 -10.74 -12.44
CA LEU A 65 4.54 -11.29 -11.08
C LEU A 65 4.17 -12.78 -11.10
N PRO A 66 4.80 -13.61 -10.24
CA PRO A 66 5.80 -13.24 -9.23
C PRO A 66 7.18 -12.94 -9.82
N LEU A 67 7.92 -12.04 -9.17
CA LEU A 67 9.30 -11.69 -9.54
C LEU A 67 10.28 -12.80 -9.11
N PRO A 68 11.32 -13.09 -9.90
CA PRO A 68 12.34 -14.04 -9.48
C PRO A 68 13.20 -13.41 -8.37
N LYS A 69 13.30 -14.06 -7.21
CA LYS A 69 14.17 -13.62 -6.10
C LYS A 69 15.66 -13.56 -6.47
N LYS A 70 16.07 -14.34 -7.48
CA LYS A 70 17.44 -14.36 -8.00
C LYS A 70 17.51 -13.59 -9.32
N ALA A 71 18.22 -12.48 -9.31
CA ALA A 71 18.52 -11.65 -10.47
C ALA A 71 19.96 -11.13 -10.36
N SER A 72 20.52 -10.59 -11.45
CA SER A 72 21.85 -9.96 -11.38
C SER A 72 21.78 -8.65 -10.58
N ARG A 73 20.83 -7.78 -10.96
CA ARG A 73 20.64 -6.46 -10.39
C ARG A 73 19.20 -6.01 -10.57
N ILE A 74 18.61 -5.42 -9.54
CA ILE A 74 17.24 -4.92 -9.54
C ILE A 74 17.22 -3.46 -9.06
N LEU A 75 16.21 -2.72 -9.49
CA LEU A 75 15.98 -1.36 -9.04
C LEU A 75 14.76 -1.30 -8.11
N VAL A 76 14.90 -0.60 -6.99
CA VAL A 76 13.78 -0.12 -6.19
C VAL A 76 13.77 1.40 -6.26
N ALA A 77 12.64 1.98 -6.66
CA ALA A 77 12.50 3.42 -6.89
C ALA A 77 11.17 3.96 -6.34
N GLY A 78 11.03 5.29 -6.35
CA GLY A 78 9.84 6.01 -5.93
C GLY A 78 9.88 6.47 -4.48
N SER A 79 9.20 7.59 -4.22
CA SER A 79 9.16 8.30 -2.93
C SER A 79 8.64 7.46 -1.76
N HIS A 80 7.90 6.39 -2.03
CA HIS A 80 7.27 5.55 -1.01
C HIS A 80 8.05 4.27 -0.74
N ALA A 81 9.11 3.99 -1.49
CA ALA A 81 9.84 2.72 -1.35
C ALA A 81 10.56 2.59 -0.01
N ASN A 82 11.15 3.69 0.46
CA ASN A 82 11.92 3.72 1.71
C ASN A 82 11.38 4.79 2.69
N ASN A 83 10.04 4.84 2.85
CA ASN A 83 9.39 5.78 3.76
C ASN A 83 8.28 5.09 4.56
N LEU A 84 8.61 4.73 5.81
CA LEU A 84 7.72 4.02 6.72
C LEU A 84 6.46 4.84 7.04
N GLY A 85 6.62 6.15 7.24
CA GLY A 85 5.49 7.05 7.48
C GLY A 85 4.48 7.05 6.33
N TYR A 86 4.97 7.09 5.09
CA TYR A 86 4.10 7.10 3.91
C TYR A 86 3.32 5.80 3.70
N GLN A 87 3.93 4.64 3.93
CA GLN A 87 3.19 3.37 3.85
C GLN A 87 2.18 3.19 5.00
N CYS A 88 2.31 3.94 6.10
CA CYS A 88 1.32 3.92 7.17
C CYS A 88 0.15 4.90 6.94
N GLY A 89 0.42 6.09 6.40
CA GLY A 89 -0.58 7.13 6.16
C GLY A 89 -1.01 7.90 7.42
N GLY A 90 -2.19 8.52 7.37
CA GLY A 90 -2.75 9.29 8.50
C GLY A 90 -3.03 8.43 9.73
N TRP A 91 -3.26 9.08 10.87
CA TRP A 91 -3.49 8.41 12.16
C TRP A 91 -2.35 7.48 12.63
N THR A 92 -1.13 7.70 12.12
CA THR A 92 0.07 6.97 12.54
C THR A 92 1.03 7.92 13.23
N ILE A 93 1.24 7.70 14.53
CA ILE A 93 2.03 8.55 15.44
C ILE A 93 1.44 9.95 15.65
N THR A 94 1.11 10.67 14.59
CA THR A 94 0.41 11.96 14.62
C THR A 94 -0.94 11.85 13.90
N TRP A 95 -1.76 12.88 14.04
CA TRP A 95 -3.07 12.95 13.41
C TRP A 95 -2.99 12.85 11.88
N GLN A 96 -2.20 13.71 11.24
CA GLN A 96 -2.03 13.75 9.78
C GLN A 96 -1.07 12.67 9.26
N GLY A 97 -0.43 11.92 10.15
CA GLY A 97 0.65 11.01 9.82
C GLY A 97 2.00 11.73 9.74
N VAL A 98 3.02 10.96 9.40
CA VAL A 98 4.42 11.36 9.49
C VAL A 98 5.17 10.93 8.23
N GLU A 99 6.31 11.54 7.99
CA GLU A 99 7.26 11.12 6.95
C GLU A 99 8.52 10.52 7.58
N GLY A 100 9.23 9.69 6.81
CA GLY A 100 10.51 9.11 7.18
C GLY A 100 10.39 7.85 8.03
N ASN A 101 11.55 7.37 8.47
CA ASN A 101 11.70 6.02 9.05
C ASN A 101 11.95 6.02 10.56
N ASN A 102 12.22 7.19 11.17
CA ASN A 102 12.63 7.29 12.58
C ASN A 102 11.48 7.66 13.54
N VAL A 103 10.24 7.31 13.16
CA VAL A 103 9.00 7.75 13.83
C VAL A 103 8.28 6.61 14.53
N THR A 104 8.44 5.38 14.05
CA THR A 104 7.91 4.15 14.63
C THR A 104 8.77 2.96 14.19
N ILE A 105 8.50 1.79 14.75
CA ILE A 105 9.23 0.55 14.41
C ILE A 105 8.45 -0.22 13.35
N GLY A 106 9.09 -0.49 12.21
CA GLY A 106 8.54 -1.29 11.13
C GLY A 106 9.61 -1.65 10.10
N THR A 107 9.16 -2.24 8.98
CA THR A 107 10.00 -2.58 7.83
C THR A 107 9.46 -1.84 6.61
N THR A 108 10.31 -1.04 5.97
CA THR A 108 9.95 -0.38 4.70
C THR A 108 9.80 -1.40 3.57
N ILE A 109 9.17 -1.02 2.47
CA ILE A 109 9.08 -1.89 1.29
C ILE A 109 10.48 -2.15 0.70
N LEU A 110 11.38 -1.16 0.70
CA LEU A 110 12.79 -1.34 0.30
C LEU A 110 13.50 -2.39 1.16
N ASP A 111 13.39 -2.27 2.48
CA ASP A 111 14.02 -3.22 3.41
C ASP A 111 13.44 -4.63 3.24
N ALA A 112 12.12 -4.72 3.05
CA ALA A 112 11.44 -5.98 2.79
C ALA A 112 11.89 -6.65 1.49
N ILE A 113 12.03 -5.88 0.40
CA ILE A 113 12.56 -6.38 -0.87
C ILE A 113 13.99 -6.85 -0.70
N THR A 114 14.84 -6.04 -0.05
CA THR A 114 16.26 -6.36 0.20
C THR A 114 16.41 -7.65 0.99
N ALA A 115 15.56 -7.88 1.99
CA ALA A 115 15.55 -9.10 2.79
C ALA A 115 14.98 -10.33 2.06
N SER A 116 14.24 -10.14 0.96
CA SER A 116 13.51 -11.22 0.27
C SER A 116 14.25 -11.80 -0.93
N VAL A 117 15.17 -11.05 -1.53
CA VAL A 117 15.94 -11.49 -2.71
C VAL A 117 17.09 -12.43 -2.32
N ASP A 118 17.60 -13.18 -3.31
CA ASP A 118 18.80 -14.01 -3.17
C ASP A 118 20.01 -13.13 -2.78
N SER A 119 20.89 -13.63 -1.93
CA SER A 119 22.05 -12.88 -1.43
C SER A 119 23.02 -12.41 -2.53
N ASN A 120 22.95 -12.99 -3.74
CA ASN A 120 23.75 -12.57 -4.89
C ASN A 120 23.03 -11.53 -5.78
N THR A 121 21.78 -11.17 -5.46
CA THR A 121 21.03 -10.15 -6.18
C THR A 121 21.40 -8.77 -5.66
N GLU A 122 21.97 -7.93 -6.53
CA GLU A 122 22.25 -6.55 -6.17
C GLU A 122 20.96 -5.71 -6.18
N VAL A 123 20.61 -5.14 -5.02
CA VAL A 123 19.47 -4.22 -4.88
C VAL A 123 19.98 -2.79 -4.92
N VAL A 124 19.57 -2.05 -5.94
CA VAL A 124 19.89 -0.63 -6.08
C VAL A 124 18.67 0.20 -5.73
N TYR A 125 18.82 1.12 -4.77
CA TYR A 125 17.79 2.11 -4.44
C TYR A 125 18.12 3.46 -5.08
N SER A 126 17.14 4.04 -5.78
CA SER A 126 17.19 5.43 -6.24
C SER A 126 15.78 5.97 -6.28
N GLU A 127 15.48 6.97 -5.44
CA GLU A 127 14.12 7.50 -5.31
C GLU A 127 13.55 8.03 -6.63
N SER A 128 14.34 8.82 -7.38
CA SER A 128 13.96 9.42 -8.66
C SER A 128 15.12 9.30 -9.66
N PRO A 129 15.34 8.11 -10.26
CA PRO A 129 16.46 7.87 -11.16
C PRO A 129 16.31 8.60 -12.49
N THR A 130 17.42 9.06 -13.08
CA THR A 130 17.43 9.64 -14.43
C THR A 130 17.37 8.55 -15.51
N THR A 131 16.99 8.93 -16.74
CA THR A 131 16.97 8.02 -17.89
C THR A 131 18.36 7.40 -18.16
N GLU A 132 19.42 8.21 -18.06
CA GLU A 132 20.80 7.78 -18.28
C GLU A 132 21.22 6.74 -17.24
N PHE A 133 20.81 6.94 -15.98
CA PHE A 133 21.03 5.98 -14.91
C PHE A 133 20.35 4.64 -15.22
N LEU A 134 19.08 4.66 -15.65
CA LEU A 134 18.34 3.45 -15.99
C LEU A 134 19.00 2.67 -17.14
N LYS A 135 19.38 3.35 -18.21
CA LYS A 135 20.02 2.74 -19.40
C LYS A 135 21.41 2.18 -19.11
N SER A 136 22.16 2.79 -18.20
CA SER A 136 23.55 2.40 -17.92
C SER A 136 23.68 1.24 -16.94
N ASN A 137 22.62 0.90 -16.20
CA ASN A 137 22.69 -0.07 -15.10
C ASN A 137 22.06 -1.44 -15.40
N ASN A 138 21.40 -1.61 -16.56
CA ASN A 138 20.84 -2.87 -17.06
C ASN A 138 20.08 -3.70 -16.00
N PHE A 139 19.07 -3.09 -15.37
CA PHE A 139 18.25 -3.74 -14.35
C PHE A 139 17.41 -4.90 -14.94
N SER A 140 17.37 -6.03 -14.23
CA SER A 140 16.53 -7.18 -14.63
C SER A 140 15.04 -6.83 -14.57
N TYR A 141 14.65 -6.07 -13.54
CA TYR A 141 13.34 -5.47 -13.35
C TYR A 141 13.43 -4.34 -12.33
N SER A 142 12.38 -3.52 -12.29
CA SER A 142 12.25 -2.39 -11.38
C SER A 142 10.95 -2.49 -10.57
N ILE A 143 11.03 -2.15 -9.29
CA ILE A 143 9.87 -2.00 -8.40
C ILE A 143 9.76 -0.52 -8.06
N VAL A 144 8.66 0.12 -8.50
CA VAL A 144 8.39 1.53 -8.26
C VAL A 144 7.29 1.66 -7.23
N VAL A 145 7.60 2.28 -6.09
CA VAL A 145 6.64 2.48 -4.99
C VAL A 145 6.30 3.97 -4.90
N VAL A 146 5.06 4.31 -5.23
CA VAL A 146 4.56 5.70 -5.31
C VAL A 146 3.13 5.77 -4.77
N GLY A 147 2.64 6.96 -4.45
CA GLY A 147 1.35 7.06 -3.77
C GLY A 147 0.90 8.45 -3.36
N GLU A 148 -0.10 8.49 -2.49
CA GLU A 148 -0.52 9.69 -1.75
C GLU A 148 0.41 9.97 -0.56
N LEU A 149 0.55 11.24 -0.17
CA LEU A 149 1.12 11.56 1.16
C LEU A 149 0.13 11.18 2.26
N PRO A 150 0.59 11.01 3.51
CA PRO A 150 -0.29 10.89 4.67
C PRO A 150 -1.27 12.06 4.78
N TYR A 151 -2.52 11.75 5.12
CA TYR A 151 -3.56 12.73 5.42
C TYR A 151 -4.60 12.12 6.36
N ALA A 152 -5.32 12.98 7.09
CA ALA A 152 -6.51 12.62 7.85
C ALA A 152 -7.61 13.68 7.71
N GLU A 153 -8.86 13.22 7.60
CA GLU A 153 -10.06 14.06 7.55
C GLU A 153 -10.01 15.06 6.38
N THR A 154 -10.33 16.34 6.60
CA THR A 154 -10.43 17.38 5.56
C THR A 154 -9.14 17.60 4.78
N ALA A 155 -7.97 17.31 5.37
CA ALA A 155 -6.70 17.40 4.65
C ALA A 155 -6.60 16.38 3.49
N GLY A 156 -7.41 15.32 3.53
CA GLY A 156 -7.53 14.33 2.47
C GLY A 156 -8.52 14.68 1.37
N ASP A 157 -9.29 15.77 1.50
CA ASP A 157 -10.26 16.15 0.47
C ASP A 157 -9.52 16.52 -0.83
N SER A 158 -9.88 15.85 -1.92
CA SER A 158 -9.24 16.06 -3.22
C SER A 158 -10.24 15.85 -4.35
N MET A 159 -10.27 16.81 -5.27
CA MET A 159 -11.12 16.78 -6.47
C MET A 159 -10.42 16.13 -7.67
N ASN A 160 -9.10 15.92 -7.62
CA ASN A 160 -8.33 15.41 -8.77
C ASN A 160 -7.89 13.93 -8.60
N LEU A 161 -7.79 13.44 -7.35
CA LEU A 161 -7.43 12.07 -7.01
C LEU A 161 -6.19 11.54 -7.77
N THR A 162 -5.15 12.37 -7.86
CA THR A 162 -3.86 12.01 -8.48
C THR A 162 -2.81 11.69 -7.42
N ILE A 163 -1.83 10.84 -7.77
CA ILE A 163 -0.65 10.61 -6.91
C ILE A 163 0.19 11.88 -6.76
N THR A 164 1.12 11.87 -5.81
CA THR A 164 1.99 13.02 -5.49
C THR A 164 2.82 13.49 -6.69
N LYS A 165 3.11 14.79 -6.70
CA LYS A 165 3.98 15.42 -7.69
C LYS A 165 5.36 14.76 -7.67
N GLY A 166 5.91 14.40 -8.84
CA GLY A 166 7.17 13.65 -8.99
C GLY A 166 7.01 12.12 -8.99
N GLY A 167 5.96 11.59 -8.37
CA GLY A 167 5.66 10.15 -8.42
C GLY A 167 5.29 9.68 -9.83
N ILE A 168 4.48 10.47 -10.55
CA ILE A 168 4.09 10.20 -11.94
C ILE A 168 5.32 10.19 -12.86
N ASP A 169 6.21 11.17 -12.69
CA ASP A 169 7.39 11.34 -13.53
C ASP A 169 8.37 10.17 -13.31
N THR A 170 8.61 9.82 -12.05
CA THR A 170 9.44 8.68 -11.67
C THR A 170 8.88 7.37 -12.23
N MET A 171 7.59 7.12 -12.02
CA MET A 171 6.91 5.94 -12.55
C MET A 171 7.02 5.87 -14.08
N SER A 172 6.68 6.96 -14.76
CA SER A 172 6.71 7.00 -16.24
C SER A 172 8.12 6.80 -16.77
N ASN A 173 9.13 7.40 -16.14
CA ASN A 173 10.52 7.24 -16.55
C ASN A 173 11.02 5.81 -16.35
N VAL A 174 10.83 5.23 -15.16
CA VAL A 174 11.30 3.89 -14.84
C VAL A 174 10.62 2.84 -15.72
N CYS A 175 9.30 2.90 -15.82
CA CYS A 175 8.51 1.92 -16.56
C CYS A 175 8.63 2.08 -18.09
N GLY A 176 9.02 3.27 -18.58
CA GLY A 176 9.36 3.47 -19.98
C GLY A 176 10.71 2.89 -20.41
N ASN A 177 11.61 2.60 -19.46
CA ASN A 177 12.98 2.14 -19.75
C ASN A 177 13.29 0.73 -19.23
N THR A 178 12.48 0.17 -18.33
CA THR A 178 12.71 -1.13 -17.68
C THR A 178 11.39 -1.85 -17.44
N LYS A 179 11.42 -3.19 -17.38
CA LYS A 179 10.24 -3.95 -16.91
C LYS A 179 9.89 -3.53 -15.50
N CYS A 180 8.66 -3.09 -15.26
CA CYS A 180 8.30 -2.41 -14.02
C CYS A 180 7.05 -2.99 -13.34
N VAL A 181 7.16 -3.10 -12.02
CA VAL A 181 6.01 -3.28 -11.13
C VAL A 181 5.78 -1.97 -10.39
N VAL A 182 4.57 -1.43 -10.46
CA VAL A 182 4.15 -0.30 -9.64
C VAL A 182 3.39 -0.82 -8.42
N VAL A 183 3.88 -0.45 -7.24
CA VAL A 183 3.19 -0.62 -5.96
C VAL A 183 2.60 0.73 -5.57
N LEU A 184 1.27 0.83 -5.64
CA LEU A 184 0.53 2.05 -5.37
C LEU A 184 0.10 2.12 -3.90
N ILE A 185 0.62 3.10 -3.16
CA ILE A 185 0.26 3.39 -1.77
C ILE A 185 -0.81 4.48 -1.77
N SER A 186 -2.04 4.16 -1.37
CA SER A 186 -3.15 5.12 -1.40
C SER A 186 -4.24 4.79 -0.40
N GLY A 187 -4.94 5.81 0.08
CA GLY A 187 -6.12 5.60 0.95
C GLY A 187 -7.36 5.18 0.16
N ARG A 188 -7.30 5.23 -1.18
CA ARG A 188 -8.45 5.17 -2.09
C ARG A 188 -8.02 4.89 -3.55
N PRO A 189 -8.97 4.59 -4.45
CA PRO A 189 -8.72 4.58 -5.89
C PRO A 189 -8.23 5.94 -6.40
N LEU A 190 -7.24 5.93 -7.31
CA LEU A 190 -6.64 7.12 -7.91
C LEU A 190 -6.65 7.05 -9.44
N VAL A 191 -6.40 8.20 -10.07
CA VAL A 191 -6.21 8.30 -11.52
C VAL A 191 -4.95 7.53 -11.93
N VAL A 192 -5.13 6.35 -12.51
CA VAL A 192 -4.05 5.50 -13.03
C VAL A 192 -4.15 5.23 -14.53
N GLN A 193 -5.35 5.38 -15.11
CA GLN A 193 -5.66 5.04 -16.50
C GLN A 193 -4.62 5.53 -17.54
N PRO A 194 -4.17 6.81 -17.48
CA PRO A 194 -3.25 7.34 -18.50
C PRO A 194 -1.87 6.65 -18.53
N TYR A 195 -1.48 5.97 -17.45
CA TYR A 195 -0.14 5.42 -17.29
C TYR A 195 -0.07 3.90 -17.50
N LEU A 196 -1.22 3.23 -17.57
CA LEU A 196 -1.29 1.78 -17.59
C LEU A 196 -0.59 1.14 -18.79
N SER A 197 -0.51 1.82 -19.94
CA SER A 197 0.20 1.28 -21.10
C SER A 197 1.68 1.02 -20.81
N ASN A 198 2.29 1.80 -19.91
CA ASN A 198 3.71 1.75 -19.62
C ASN A 198 4.04 0.82 -18.44
N ILE A 199 3.04 0.43 -17.64
CA ILE A 199 3.23 -0.35 -16.41
C ILE A 199 3.09 -1.83 -16.73
N ASP A 200 4.06 -2.70 -16.44
CA ASP A 200 3.89 -4.14 -16.68
C ASP A 200 2.98 -4.78 -15.65
N ALA A 201 3.16 -4.48 -14.36
CA ALA A 201 2.25 -4.88 -13.29
C ALA A 201 1.90 -3.73 -12.34
N LEU A 202 0.66 -3.71 -11.86
CA LEU A 202 0.16 -2.69 -10.95
C LEU A 202 -0.50 -3.38 -9.74
N VAL A 203 -0.02 -3.04 -8.55
CA VAL A 203 -0.54 -3.51 -7.26
C VAL A 203 -1.10 -2.33 -6.50
N ALA A 204 -2.38 -2.40 -6.11
CA ALA A 204 -2.93 -1.50 -5.10
C ALA A 204 -2.60 -2.05 -3.72
N ALA A 205 -1.72 -1.35 -3.01
CA ALA A 205 -1.25 -1.74 -1.68
C ALA A 205 -1.94 -1.02 -0.52
N TRP A 206 -2.81 -0.07 -0.83
CA TRP A 206 -3.53 0.75 0.14
C TRP A 206 -2.57 1.50 1.06
N LEU A 207 -2.83 1.49 2.37
CA LEU A 207 -1.92 1.96 3.42
C LEU A 207 -1.51 0.74 4.26
N PRO A 208 -0.45 -0.01 3.89
CA PRO A 208 -0.13 -1.31 4.48
C PRO A 208 0.43 -1.24 5.91
N GLY A 209 0.70 -0.07 6.48
CA GLY A 209 1.18 0.04 7.85
C GLY A 209 2.63 -0.40 8.01
N SER A 210 3.02 -0.93 9.18
CA SER A 210 4.43 -1.11 9.55
C SER A 210 5.13 -2.31 8.92
N GLU A 211 4.38 -3.26 8.35
CA GLU A 211 4.92 -4.58 7.97
C GLU A 211 5.08 -4.72 6.45
N GLY A 212 6.01 -3.95 5.87
CA GLY A 212 6.29 -3.93 4.43
C GLY A 212 6.67 -5.30 3.84
N GLN A 213 7.07 -6.25 4.68
CA GLN A 213 7.31 -7.65 4.31
C GLN A 213 6.07 -8.31 3.68
N GLY A 214 4.85 -7.92 4.07
CA GLY A 214 3.63 -8.45 3.45
C GLY A 214 3.48 -8.04 1.98
N VAL A 215 4.14 -6.95 1.56
CA VAL A 215 4.22 -6.57 0.14
C VAL A 215 5.19 -7.48 -0.59
N ALA A 216 6.39 -7.70 -0.05
CA ALA A 216 7.39 -8.57 -0.65
C ALA A 216 6.91 -10.03 -0.76
N ASP A 217 6.18 -10.53 0.24
CA ASP A 217 5.58 -11.87 0.28
C ASP A 217 4.87 -12.26 -1.03
N VAL A 218 4.07 -11.34 -1.59
CA VAL A 218 3.29 -11.61 -2.81
C VAL A 218 4.00 -11.17 -4.08
N LEU A 219 4.86 -10.14 -4.01
CA LEU A 219 5.66 -9.74 -5.17
C LEU A 219 6.62 -10.84 -5.62
N PHE A 220 7.19 -11.60 -4.67
CA PHE A 220 8.13 -12.67 -4.95
C PHE A 220 7.51 -14.08 -4.93
N GLY A 221 6.19 -14.17 -4.76
CA GLY A 221 5.47 -15.44 -4.88
C GLY A 221 5.61 -16.41 -3.70
N ASP A 222 6.00 -15.93 -2.50
CA ASP A 222 5.89 -16.73 -1.27
C ASP A 222 4.41 -16.99 -0.93
N TYR A 223 3.54 -16.05 -1.32
CA TYR A 223 2.09 -16.15 -1.24
C TYR A 223 1.43 -15.62 -2.52
N GLU A 224 0.23 -16.11 -2.80
CA GLU A 224 -0.61 -15.61 -3.91
C GLU A 224 -1.35 -14.32 -3.54
N PHE A 225 -1.62 -13.47 -4.53
CA PHE A 225 -2.56 -12.37 -4.39
C PHE A 225 -3.97 -12.90 -4.15
N ARG A 226 -4.64 -12.39 -3.11
CA ARG A 226 -6.04 -12.75 -2.77
C ARG A 226 -6.96 -11.56 -2.60
N GLY A 227 -6.40 -10.35 -2.55
CA GLY A 227 -7.19 -9.13 -2.39
C GLY A 227 -8.10 -8.92 -3.59
N LYS A 228 -9.33 -8.48 -3.31
CA LYS A 228 -10.29 -8.00 -4.31
C LYS A 228 -10.64 -6.56 -3.98
N LEU A 229 -10.96 -5.77 -5.01
CA LEU A 229 -11.39 -4.40 -4.81
C LEU A 229 -12.66 -4.36 -3.95
N SER A 230 -12.58 -3.68 -2.81
CA SER A 230 -13.74 -3.38 -1.95
C SER A 230 -14.44 -2.07 -2.34
N ARG A 231 -13.86 -1.33 -3.29
CA ARG A 231 -14.39 -0.08 -3.84
C ARG A 231 -14.27 -0.06 -5.36
N THR A 232 -15.22 0.60 -6.01
CA THR A 232 -15.15 0.95 -7.44
C THR A 232 -13.87 1.72 -7.71
N TRP A 233 -13.08 1.27 -8.68
CA TRP A 233 -12.02 2.09 -9.27
C TRP A 233 -12.62 2.83 -10.45
N PHE A 234 -12.53 4.16 -10.47
CA PHE A 234 -13.09 4.99 -11.54
C PHE A 234 -12.11 5.09 -12.71
N LYS A 235 -12.61 5.36 -13.93
CA LYS A 235 -11.76 5.67 -15.09
C LYS A 235 -11.29 7.12 -15.07
N ASN A 236 -12.17 8.03 -14.69
CA ASN A 236 -11.90 9.45 -14.50
C ASN A 236 -12.73 10.00 -13.32
N VAL A 237 -12.31 11.13 -12.77
CA VAL A 237 -12.94 11.74 -11.59
C VAL A 237 -14.34 12.30 -11.86
N ASP A 238 -14.66 12.62 -13.12
CA ASP A 238 -15.97 13.18 -13.51
C ASP A 238 -17.10 12.14 -13.40
N GLN A 239 -16.76 10.85 -13.27
CA GLN A 239 -17.74 9.79 -13.00
C GLN A 239 -18.24 9.79 -11.55
N LEU A 240 -17.59 10.53 -10.64
CA LEU A 240 -17.92 10.46 -9.22
C LEU A 240 -19.17 11.31 -8.90
N PRO A 241 -20.06 10.83 -8.00
CA PRO A 241 -20.02 9.53 -7.31
C PRO A 241 -20.50 8.36 -8.20
N MET A 242 -19.80 7.22 -8.12
CA MET A 242 -20.15 5.98 -8.84
C MET A 242 -19.87 4.73 -7.99
N ASN A 243 -20.90 3.93 -7.76
CA ASN A 243 -20.88 2.75 -6.91
C ASN A 243 -21.53 1.54 -7.59
N VAL A 244 -21.16 0.35 -7.13
CA VAL A 244 -21.78 -0.91 -7.58
C VAL A 244 -23.30 -0.82 -7.37
N GLY A 245 -24.05 -1.02 -8.46
CA GLY A 245 -25.52 -0.94 -8.47
C GLY A 245 -26.08 0.34 -9.11
N ASP A 246 -25.25 1.34 -9.40
CA ASP A 246 -25.68 2.54 -10.11
C ASP A 246 -26.04 2.25 -11.58
N LYS A 247 -27.02 2.98 -12.13
CA LYS A 247 -27.49 2.78 -13.52
C LYS A 247 -26.39 2.99 -14.57
N ASN A 248 -25.48 3.93 -14.31
CA ASN A 248 -24.39 4.31 -15.23
C ASN A 248 -23.04 3.78 -14.73
N TYR A 249 -23.02 2.58 -14.14
CA TYR A 249 -21.82 1.98 -13.54
C TYR A 249 -20.78 1.57 -14.60
N ASP A 250 -19.90 2.50 -14.97
CA ASP A 250 -18.81 2.31 -15.93
C ASP A 250 -17.43 2.42 -15.26
N HIS A 251 -16.99 1.33 -14.65
CA HIS A 251 -15.82 1.28 -13.79
C HIS A 251 -14.54 0.84 -14.53
N PHE A 252 -13.40 1.10 -13.88
CA PHE A 252 -12.08 0.64 -14.31
C PHE A 252 -11.90 -0.84 -13.96
N ILE A 253 -12.25 -1.73 -14.89
CA ILE A 253 -11.75 -3.12 -14.89
C ILE A 253 -10.96 -3.37 -16.17
N LEU A 254 -9.65 -3.60 -16.00
CA LEU A 254 -8.89 -4.45 -16.90
C LEU A 254 -9.30 -5.89 -16.56
N TRP A 255 -9.95 -6.56 -17.50
CA TRP A 255 -10.31 -7.99 -17.39
C TRP A 255 -9.06 -8.85 -17.29
N ILE A 256 -8.49 -9.02 -16.10
CA ILE A 256 -7.57 -10.11 -15.77
C ILE A 256 -7.91 -10.49 -14.32
N TRP A 257 -8.28 -11.75 -14.09
CA TRP A 257 -8.72 -12.35 -12.80
C TRP A 257 -10.24 -12.48 -12.53
N ALA A 258 -11.04 -12.78 -13.56
CA ALA A 258 -12.29 -13.50 -13.36
C ALA A 258 -12.13 -15.05 -13.41
N HIS A 259 -10.97 -15.57 -13.80
CA HIS A 259 -10.75 -17.02 -13.95
C HIS A 259 -9.37 -17.44 -13.44
N TYR A 260 -9.25 -17.71 -12.14
CA TYR A 260 -8.44 -18.82 -11.61
C TYR A 260 -9.00 -19.13 -10.20
N ASN A 261 -9.77 -20.23 -10.17
CA ASN A 261 -10.37 -20.97 -9.05
C ASN A 261 -11.27 -20.24 -8.05
#